data_AF-A0A357LDM1-F1
#
_entry.id   AF-A0A357LDM1-F1
#
_cell.length_a   1.000
_cell.length_b   1.000
_cell.length_c   1.000
_cell.angle_alpha   90.00
_cell.angle_beta   90.00
_cell.angle_gamma   90.00
#
_symmetry.space_group_name_H-M   'P 1'
#
loop_
_entity.id
_entity.type
_entity.pdbx_description
1 polymer ?
#
loop_
_entity_poly.entity_id
_entity_poly.type
_entity_poly.pdbx_seq_one_letter_code
_entity_poly.pdbx_strand_id
1 'polypeptide(L)' 'DDDGLALIDLKDLRALLIDIGERADELTLKYGNVAKTTVGSIQRRLLTLEEQGGENFFGEPALELDDF' A
#
# COMPACT_ATOMS: atom_id res chain seq x y z
N ASP A 1 -9.98 -0.32 -8.31
CA ASP A 1 -9.13 -0.48 -9.51
C ASP A 1 -9.22 0.77 -10.39
N ASP A 2 -9.39 1.95 -9.77
CA ASP A 2 -9.81 3.17 -10.50
C ASP A 2 -8.61 3.87 -11.16
N ASP A 3 -7.41 3.68 -10.61
CA ASP A 3 -6.15 4.24 -11.11
C ASP A 3 -5.23 3.16 -11.73
N GLY A 4 -5.68 1.89 -11.80
CA GLY A 4 -4.93 0.79 -12.44
C GLY A 4 -3.55 0.51 -11.83
N LEU A 5 -3.32 0.92 -10.58
CA LEU A 5 -2.04 0.72 -9.88
C LEU A 5 -1.94 -0.72 -9.39
N ALA A 6 -0.89 -1.41 -9.83
CA ALA A 6 -0.55 -2.72 -9.30
C ALA A 6 -0.07 -2.58 -7.85
N LEU A 7 -0.67 -3.35 -6.95
CA LEU A 7 -0.22 -3.50 -5.57
C LEU A 7 0.67 -4.74 -5.49
N ILE A 8 1.95 -4.55 -5.78
CA ILE A 8 2.90 -5.66 -5.95
C ILE A 8 3.55 -6.02 -4.61
N ASP A 9 3.90 -5.02 -3.80
CA ASP A 9 4.50 -5.23 -2.49
C ASP A 9 4.01 -4.24 -1.41
N LEU A 10 4.52 -4.39 -0.19
CA LEU A 10 4.24 -3.47 0.92
C LEU A 10 4.72 -2.04 0.65
N LYS A 11 5.77 -1.85 -0.16
CA LYS A 11 6.32 -0.53 -0.50
C LYS A 11 5.37 0.21 -1.42
N ASP A 12 4.77 -0.46 -2.40
CA ASP A 12 3.75 0.08 -3.28
C ASP A 12 2.50 0.48 -2.50
N LEU A 13 2.04 -0.37 -1.58
CA LEU A 13 0.90 -0.04 -0.72
C LEU A 13 1.18 1.19 0.15
N ARG A 14 2.42 1.34 0.66
CA ARG A 14 2.81 2.56 1.36
C ARG A 14 2.83 3.77 0.43
N ALA A 15 3.36 3.66 -0.78
CA ALA A 15 3.38 4.75 -1.76
C ALA A 15 1.96 5.20 -2.12
N LEU A 16 1.06 4.25 -2.35
CA LEU A 16 -0.36 4.53 -2.63
C LEU A 16 -1.03 5.27 -1.47
N LEU A 17 -0.78 4.86 -0.23
CA LEU A 17 -1.32 5.53 0.93
C LEU A 17 -0.76 6.95 1.11
N ILE A 18 0.47 7.22 0.69
CA ILE A 18 1.02 8.58 0.65
C ILE A 18 0.23 9.41 -0.37
N ASP A 19 0.08 8.92 -1.61
CA ASP A 19 -0.70 9.59 -2.66
C ASP A 19 -2.14 9.92 -2.20
N ILE A 20 -2.81 8.94 -1.59
CA ILE A 20 -4.16 9.13 -1.02
C ILE A 20 -4.18 10.23 0.05
N GLY A 21 -3.16 10.29 0.90
CA GLY A 21 -3.04 11.32 1.94
C GLY A 21 -2.79 12.73 1.36
N GLU A 22 -2.05 12.81 0.26
CA GLU A 22 -1.77 14.06 -0.46
C GLU A 22 -3.01 14.56 -1.23
N ARG A 23 -3.77 13.64 -1.81
CA ARG A 23 -5.00 13.91 -2.57
C ARG A 23 -6.28 13.85 -1.73
N ALA A 24 -6.18 13.87 -0.41
CA ALA A 24 -7.31 13.68 0.51
C ALA A 24 -8.51 14.61 0.23
N ASP A 25 -8.26 15.86 -0.16
CA ASP A 25 -9.31 16.84 -0.48
C ASP A 25 -10.03 16.52 -1.79
N GLU A 26 -9.30 16.04 -2.81
CA GLU A 26 -9.85 15.59 -4.10
C GLU A 26 -10.71 14.33 -3.90
N LEU A 27 -10.17 13.37 -3.14
CA LEU A 27 -10.79 12.07 -2.91
C LEU A 27 -12.03 12.17 -2.00
N THR A 28 -12.12 13.21 -1.17
CA THR A 28 -13.19 13.39 -0.19
C THR A 28 -14.59 13.37 -0.81
N LEU A 29 -14.76 13.98 -2.00
CA LEU A 29 -16.07 14.01 -2.67
C LEU A 29 -16.53 12.64 -3.14
N LYS A 30 -15.60 11.77 -3.53
CA LYS A 30 -15.90 10.45 -4.10
C LYS A 30 -15.96 9.35 -3.04
N TYR A 31 -15.08 9.41 -2.03
CA TYR A 31 -14.89 8.32 -1.07
C TYR A 31 -15.19 8.72 0.39
N GLY A 32 -15.57 9.97 0.63
CA GLY A 32 -15.76 10.51 1.97
C GLY A 32 -14.43 10.92 2.62
N ASN A 33 -14.51 11.41 3.86
CA ASN A 33 -13.39 12.05 4.54
C ASN A 33 -12.16 11.12 4.66
N VAL A 34 -11.05 11.53 4.05
CA VAL A 34 -9.75 10.86 4.16
C VAL A 34 -8.89 11.59 5.21
N ALA A 35 -8.92 11.10 6.44
CA ALA A 35 -8.13 11.71 7.52
C ALA A 35 -6.64 11.36 7.41
N LYS A 36 -5.76 12.36 7.26
CA LYS A 36 -4.29 12.18 7.23
C LYS A 36 -3.74 11.43 8.45
N THR A 37 -4.37 11.60 9.62
CA THR A 37 -4.02 10.87 10.85
C THR A 37 -4.30 9.38 10.75
N THR A 38 -5.41 8.99 10.10
CA THR A 38 -5.74 7.58 9.83
C THR A 38 -4.77 6.99 8.82
N VAL A 39 -4.48 7.70 7.73
CA VAL A 39 -3.45 7.29 6.74
C VAL A 39 -2.12 7.01 7.43
N GLY A 40 -1.63 7.95 8.25
CA GLY A 40 -0.38 7.76 9.01
C GLY A 40 -0.44 6.60 10.01
N SER A 41 -1.63 6.27 10.53
CA SER A 41 -1.81 5.12 11.42
C SER A 41 -1.72 3.78 10.67
N ILE A 42 -2.24 3.73 9.45
CA ILE A 42 -2.10 2.56 8.57
C ILE A 42 -0.62 2.39 8.18
N GLN A 43 0.06 3.47 7.79
CA GLN A 43 1.50 3.46 7.46
C GLN A 43 2.35 2.82 8.57
N ARG A 44 2.15 3.22 9.83
CA ARG A 44 2.88 2.63 10.96
C ARG A 44 2.60 1.15 11.14
N ARG A 45 1.37 0.69 10.90
CA ARG A 45 1.02 -0.74 10.96
C ARG A 45 1.69 -1.52 9.84
N LEU A 46 1.82 -0.94 8.65
CA LEU A 46 2.53 -1.56 7.53
C LEU A 46 4.02 -1.71 7.83
N LEU A 47 4.65 -0.75 8.50
CA LEU A 47 6.05 -0.88 8.95
C LEU A 47 6.20 -2.05 9.95
N THR A 48 5.32 -2.14 10.95
CA THR A 48 5.33 -3.27 11.88
C THR A 48 5.11 -4.61 11.16
N LEU A 49 4.25 -4.64 10.16
CA LEU A 49 4.00 -5.84 9.36
C LEU A 49 5.23 -6.24 8.53
N GLU A 50 5.91 -5.29 7.91
CA GLU A 50 7.18 -5.51 7.18
C GLU A 50 8.26 -6.06 8.11
N GLU A 51 8.44 -5.47 9.30
CA GLU A 51 9.36 -5.95 10.34
C GLU A 51 9.05 -7.38 10.81
N GLN A 52 7.78 -7.79 10.76
CA GLN A 52 7.32 -9.14 11.11
C GLN A 52 7.42 -10.14 9.95
N GLY A 53 8.02 -9.74 8.82
CA GLY A 53 8.19 -10.58 7.64
C GLY A 53 6.96 -10.62 6.73
N GLY A 54 6.12 -9.59 6.77
CA GLY A 54 4.93 -9.46 5.91
C GLY A 54 5.25 -9.40 4.41
N GLU A 55 6.49 -9.08 4.02
CA GLU A 55 6.94 -9.19 2.62
C GLU A 55 6.84 -10.63 2.08
N ASN A 56 6.91 -11.66 2.94
CA ASN A 56 6.71 -13.05 2.52
C ASN A 56 5.24 -13.37 2.17
N PHE A 57 4.30 -12.47 2.51
CA PHE A 57 2.88 -12.58 2.19
C PHE A 57 2.47 -11.62 1.07
N PHE A 58 3.10 -10.45 1.01
CA PHE A 58 2.93 -9.43 -0.02
C PHE A 58 4.25 -9.20 -0.76
N GLY A 59 4.51 -10.03 -1.76
CA GLY A 59 5.63 -9.91 -2.69
C GLY A 59 5.46 -10.86 -3.86
N GLU A 60 6.02 -10.50 -5.02
CA GLU A 60 6.10 -11.48 -6.12
C GLU A 60 6.97 -12.66 -5.67
N PRO A 61 6.62 -13.91 -6.05
CA PRO A 61 7.48 -15.06 -5.81
C PRO A 61 8.90 -14.73 -6.27
N ALA A 62 9.89 -15.03 -5.43
CA ALA A 62 11.28 -14.89 -5.83
C ALA A 62 11.51 -15.81 -7.04
N LEU A 63 11.65 -15.21 -8.24
CA LEU A 63 11.94 -15.83 -9.53
C LEU A 63 11.76 -17.36 -9.53
N GLU A 64 10.54 -17.84 -9.79
CA GLU A 64 10.29 -19.28 -9.98
C GLU A 64 11.03 -19.73 -11.25
N LEU A 65 12.25 -20.26 -11.07
CA LEU A 65 13.01 -20.92 -12.13
C LEU A 65 12.43 -22.31 -12.34
N ASP A 66 11.32 -22.39 -13.06
CA ASP A 66 10.63 -23.65 -13.37
C ASP A 66 11.32 -24.49 -14.46
N ASP A 67 12.53 -24.13 -14.90
CA ASP A 67 13.24 -24.84 -15.96
C ASP A 67 14.69 -25.22 -15.57
N PHE A 68 14.89 -26.50 -15.27
CA PHE A 68 16.16 -27.23 -15.45
C PHE A 68 15.92 -28.57 -16.16
#